data_AF-A0A9Q2WBG5-F1
#
_entry.id   AF-A0A9Q2WBG5-F1
#
_cell.length_a   1.000
_cell.length_b   1.000
_cell.length_c   1.000
_cell.angle_alpha   90.00
_cell.angle_beta   90.00
_cell.angle_gamma   90.00
#
_symmetry.space_group_name_H-M   'P 1'
#
loop_
_entity.id
_entity.type
_entity.pdbx_description
1 polymer ?
#
loop_
_entity_poly.entity_id
_entity_poly.type
_entity_poly.pdbx_seq_one_letter_code
_entity_poly.pdbx_strand_id
1 'polypeptide(L)'
;MWKSAKRDEFIPLDAPVAGYEIGVPGIKGPSPLFIIRAKVNGGIHPGKWVFGNTAWVPWGGREHFCNEFEVYVGALKWVDVKDKHFPPNMVEAGHEANGTKLYVARAKFDNGLFVGKAGSHLSRGCCIGYNGREYELDTFQVLVHD
;
A
#
# COMPACT_ATOMS: atom_id res chain seq x y z
N MET A 1 7.11 -10.49 -6.98
CA MET A 1 8.39 -9.80 -7.25
C MET A 1 8.11 -8.31 -7.46
N TRP A 2 9.11 -7.45 -7.23
CA TRP A 2 8.99 -6.00 -7.45
C TRP A 2 9.56 -5.65 -8.83
N LYS A 3 8.84 -4.81 -9.58
CA LYS A 3 9.31 -4.29 -10.87
C LYS A 3 9.34 -2.77 -10.79
N SER A 4 10.42 -2.15 -11.29
CA SER A 4 10.48 -0.70 -11.45
C SER A 4 9.38 -0.26 -12.40
N ALA A 5 8.66 0.79 -12.03
CA ALA A 5 7.62 1.38 -12.85
C ALA A 5 7.77 2.90 -12.83
N LYS A 6 7.56 3.53 -13.99
CA LYS A 6 7.24 4.96 -14.07
C LYS A 6 5.78 5.08 -14.42
N ARG A 7 5.13 6.12 -13.88
CA ARG A 7 3.70 6.38 -14.09
C ARG A 7 3.27 6.30 -15.56
N ASP A 8 4.11 6.81 -16.47
CA ASP A 8 3.77 6.98 -17.89
C ASP A 8 4.27 5.83 -18.78
N GLU A 9 4.96 4.82 -18.22
CA GLU A 9 5.60 3.72 -19.00
C GLU A 9 5.11 2.31 -18.60
N PHE A 10 4.35 2.17 -17.51
CA PHE A 10 3.96 0.85 -16.99
C PHE A 10 2.59 0.39 -17.49
N ILE A 11 2.58 -0.69 -18.28
CA ILE A 11 1.37 -1.41 -18.67
C ILE A 11 1.06 -2.44 -17.56
N PRO A 12 -0.10 -2.36 -16.88
CA PRO A 12 -0.42 -3.18 -15.70
C PRO A 12 -0.61 -4.68 -15.93
N LEU A 13 -0.23 -5.24 -17.09
CA LEU A 13 -0.65 -6.59 -17.49
C LEU A 13 -0.26 -7.69 -16.46
N ASP A 14 0.78 -7.44 -15.66
CA ASP A 14 1.28 -8.39 -14.66
C ASP A 14 0.93 -8.03 -13.19
N ALA A 15 0.42 -6.83 -12.91
CA ALA A 15 0.18 -6.39 -11.54
C ALA A 15 -1.24 -6.76 -11.09
N PRO A 16 -1.42 -7.50 -9.98
CA PRO A 16 -2.76 -7.82 -9.51
C PRO A 16 -3.42 -6.59 -8.85
N VAL A 17 -4.73 -6.43 -9.07
CA VAL A 17 -5.54 -5.45 -8.36
C VAL A 17 -5.61 -5.84 -6.89
N ALA A 18 -5.17 -4.94 -6.01
CA ALA A 18 -5.08 -5.19 -4.57
C ALA A 18 -6.17 -4.47 -3.77
N GLY A 19 -6.83 -3.48 -4.37
CA GLY A 19 -7.87 -2.69 -3.74
C GLY A 19 -8.61 -1.79 -4.73
N TYR A 20 -9.39 -0.87 -4.20
CA TYR A 20 -10.12 0.12 -4.99
C TYR A 20 -10.38 1.40 -4.18
N GLU A 21 -10.46 2.52 -4.88
CA GLU A 21 -10.82 3.82 -4.33
C GLU A 21 -12.07 4.37 -5.02
N ILE A 22 -13.02 4.90 -4.25
CA ILE A 22 -14.24 5.55 -4.76
C ILE A 22 -14.11 7.06 -4.58
N GLY A 23 -14.59 7.83 -5.55
CA GLY A 23 -14.59 9.29 -5.48
C GLY A 23 -13.31 9.94 -6.02
N VAL A 24 -12.51 9.22 -6.79
CA VAL A 24 -11.32 9.79 -7.46
C VAL A 24 -11.77 10.88 -8.46
N PRO A 25 -11.23 12.11 -8.38
CA PRO A 25 -11.62 13.19 -9.30
C PRO A 25 -11.48 12.77 -10.76
N GLY A 26 -12.56 12.95 -11.53
CA GLY A 26 -12.58 12.61 -12.97
C GLY A 26 -12.87 11.14 -13.28
N ILE A 27 -13.01 10.25 -12.28
CA ILE A 27 -13.30 8.83 -12.48
C ILE A 27 -14.72 8.50 -11.97
N LYS A 28 -15.52 7.83 -12.82
CA LYS A 28 -16.83 7.29 -12.43
C LYS A 28 -16.68 5.87 -11.88
N GLY A 29 -17.11 5.65 -10.63
CA GLY A 29 -17.06 4.33 -10.00
C GLY A 29 -15.73 4.03 -9.30
N PRO A 30 -15.50 2.76 -8.92
CA PRO A 30 -14.29 2.35 -8.22
C PRO A 30 -13.07 2.36 -9.16
N SER A 31 -12.02 3.06 -8.76
CA SER A 31 -10.71 3.02 -9.43
C SER A 31 -9.85 1.92 -8.84
N PRO A 32 -9.28 1.00 -9.64
CA PRO A 32 -8.38 -0.04 -9.14
C PRO A 32 -7.13 0.52 -8.47
N LEU A 33 -6.70 -0.13 -7.38
CA LEU A 33 -5.46 0.17 -6.68
C LEU A 33 -4.47 -0.98 -6.82
N PHE A 34 -3.21 -0.63 -7.09
CA PHE A 34 -2.08 -1.56 -7.14
C PHE A 34 -1.14 -1.32 -5.96
N ILE A 35 -0.42 -2.38 -5.57
CA ILE A 35 0.61 -2.29 -4.52
C ILE A 35 1.87 -1.68 -5.11
N ILE A 36 2.33 -0.60 -4.51
CA ILE A 36 3.63 -0.01 -4.81
C ILE A 36 4.50 0.08 -3.57
N ARG A 37 5.78 0.36 -3.76
CA ARG A 37 6.67 0.92 -2.75
C ARG A 37 7.50 2.06 -3.32
N ALA A 38 7.82 3.05 -2.51
CA ALA A 38 8.61 4.21 -2.93
C ALA A 38 9.53 4.70 -1.81
N LYS A 39 10.60 5.41 -2.18
CA LYS A 39 11.53 6.01 -1.21
C LYS A 39 10.93 7.28 -0.62
N VAL A 40 10.79 7.34 0.70
CA VAL A 40 10.35 8.54 1.44
C VAL A 40 11.13 8.63 2.75
N ASN A 41 11.67 9.81 3.05
CA ASN A 41 12.38 10.13 4.29
C ASN A 41 13.45 9.10 4.72
N GLY A 42 14.25 8.60 3.78
CA GLY A 42 15.30 7.62 4.05
C GLY A 42 14.83 6.17 4.24
N GLY A 43 13.52 5.91 4.15
CA GLY A 43 12.94 4.57 4.12
C GLY A 43 12.37 4.19 2.75
N ILE A 44 11.85 2.96 2.67
CA ILE A 44 11.05 2.46 1.56
C ILE A 44 9.66 2.14 2.11
N HIS A 45 8.63 2.82 1.59
CA HIS A 45 7.28 2.76 2.13
C HIS A 45 6.31 2.13 1.13
N PRO A 46 5.55 1.10 1.54
CA PRO A 46 4.45 0.55 0.73
C PRO A 46 3.27 1.51 0.65
N GLY A 47 2.55 1.48 -0.47
CA GLY A 47 1.38 2.31 -0.70
C GLY A 47 0.55 1.88 -1.91
N LYS A 48 -0.16 2.82 -2.51
CA LYS A 48 -1.11 2.57 -3.60
C LYS A 48 -0.72 3.32 -4.87
N TRP A 49 -0.92 2.68 -6.01
CA TRP A 49 -1.05 3.38 -7.29
C TRP A 49 -2.48 3.28 -7.78
N VAL A 50 -3.10 4.45 -8.00
CA VAL A 50 -4.44 4.56 -8.56
C VAL A 50 -4.31 4.42 -10.08
N PHE A 51 -4.96 3.41 -10.66
CA PHE A 51 -4.80 3.08 -12.08
C PHE A 51 -5.05 4.29 -12.99
N GLY A 52 -4.13 4.56 -13.92
CA GLY A 52 -4.23 5.69 -14.85
C GLY A 52 -4.13 7.07 -14.19
N ASN A 53 -3.73 7.13 -12.92
CA ASN A 53 -3.68 8.36 -12.13
C ASN A 53 -2.36 8.40 -11.33
N THR A 54 -2.43 8.70 -10.04
CA THR A 54 -1.29 9.08 -9.20
C THR A 54 -0.90 7.97 -8.22
N ALA A 55 0.39 7.94 -7.85
CA ALA A 55 0.98 6.99 -6.93
C ALA A 55 1.32 7.66 -5.60
N TRP A 56 1.06 6.95 -4.51
CA TRP A 56 1.03 7.52 -3.17
C TRP A 56 1.51 6.54 -2.09
N VAL A 57 2.24 7.04 -1.10
CA VAL A 57 2.63 6.26 0.09
C VAL A 57 2.28 7.00 1.39
N PRO A 58 1.68 6.34 2.40
CA PRO A 58 1.44 6.94 3.71
C PRO A 58 2.72 7.00 4.55
N TRP A 59 3.05 8.18 5.07
CA TRP A 59 4.14 8.38 6.03
C TRP A 59 4.02 9.69 6.81
N GLY A 60 4.27 9.63 8.13
CA GLY A 60 4.39 10.81 8.99
C GLY A 60 3.10 11.63 9.10
N GLY A 61 1.94 10.96 9.08
CA GLY A 61 0.62 11.61 9.15
C GLY A 61 0.09 12.12 7.81
N ARG A 62 0.83 11.94 6.71
CA ARG A 62 0.46 12.41 5.36
C ARG A 62 0.58 11.32 4.32
N GLU A 63 -0.08 11.55 3.19
CA GLU A 63 0.11 10.76 1.98
C GLU A 63 1.05 11.51 1.02
N HIS A 64 2.13 10.85 0.60
CA HIS A 64 3.20 11.44 -0.21
C HIS A 64 3.08 11.00 -1.66
N PHE A 65 3.08 11.95 -2.58
CA PHE A 65 3.08 11.69 -4.02
C PHE A 65 4.41 11.09 -4.48
N CYS A 66 4.36 10.09 -5.36
CA CYS A 66 5.54 9.38 -5.85
C CYS A 66 5.57 9.32 -7.38
N ASN A 67 6.57 9.95 -8.00
CA ASN A 67 6.83 9.81 -9.44
C ASN A 67 7.59 8.53 -9.80
N GLU A 68 8.44 8.06 -8.88
CA GLU A 68 9.25 6.86 -9.02
C GLU A 68 8.83 5.85 -7.95
N PHE A 69 8.52 4.64 -8.38
CA PHE A 69 8.09 3.57 -7.49
C PHE A 69 8.38 2.20 -8.11
N GLU A 70 8.32 1.18 -7.28
CA GLU A 70 8.27 -0.21 -7.73
C GLU A 70 6.86 -0.75 -7.50
N VAL A 71 6.37 -1.57 -8.41
CA VAL A 71 5.05 -2.21 -8.34
C VAL A 71 5.20 -3.70 -8.06
N TYR A 72 4.31 -4.22 -7.22
CA TYR A 72 4.26 -5.65 -6.92
C TYR A 72 3.51 -6.40 -8.02
N VAL A 73 4.11 -7.48 -8.53
CA VAL A 73 3.53 -8.33 -9.59
C VAL A 73 3.46 -9.82 -9.20
N GLY A 74 3.43 -10.11 -7.90
CA GLY A 74 3.30 -11.49 -7.39
C GLY A 74 1.85 -11.91 -7.14
N ALA A 75 1.66 -13.16 -6.72
CA ALA A 75 0.34 -13.66 -6.31
C ALA A 75 -0.17 -12.95 -5.05
N LEU A 76 -1.50 -12.87 -4.90
CA LEU A 76 -2.15 -12.26 -3.75
C LEU A 76 -2.78 -13.31 -2.83
N LYS A 77 -2.28 -13.39 -1.59
CA LYS A 77 -2.87 -14.16 -0.50
C LYS A 77 -3.01 -13.25 0.72
N TRP A 78 -4.24 -12.93 1.09
CA TRP A 78 -4.55 -11.98 2.15
C TRP A 78 -5.01 -12.71 3.41
N VAL A 79 -4.47 -12.30 4.55
CA VAL A 79 -4.88 -12.82 5.87
C VAL A 79 -5.42 -11.66 6.70
N ASP A 80 -6.60 -11.84 7.28
CA ASP A 80 -7.20 -10.88 8.21
C ASP A 80 -6.36 -10.76 9.48
N VAL A 81 -6.13 -9.52 9.91
CA VAL A 81 -5.40 -9.17 11.13
C VAL A 81 -6.24 -8.19 11.93
N LYS A 82 -6.25 -8.42 13.24
CA LYS A 82 -6.76 -7.48 14.23
C LYS A 82 -5.65 -7.09 15.20
N ASP A 83 -5.57 -5.81 15.51
CA ASP A 83 -4.51 -5.18 16.29
C ASP A 83 -3.13 -5.49 15.68
N LYS A 84 -2.26 -6.15 16.44
CA LYS A 84 -0.91 -6.52 16.00
C LYS A 84 -0.66 -8.03 16.03
N HIS A 85 -1.73 -8.81 15.89
CA HIS A 85 -1.67 -10.28 15.81
C HIS A 85 -1.26 -10.72 14.40
N PHE A 86 0.00 -10.46 14.05
CA PHE A 86 0.53 -10.72 12.71
C PHE A 86 0.78 -12.22 12.46
N PRO A 87 0.40 -12.76 11.29
CA PRO A 87 0.76 -14.10 10.88
C PRO A 87 2.26 -14.19 10.53
N PRO A 88 2.83 -15.41 10.47
CA PRO A 88 4.14 -15.60 9.85
C PRO A 88 4.09 -15.32 8.33
N ASN A 89 5.25 -15.31 7.68
CA ASN A 89 5.39 -15.25 6.22
C ASN A 89 4.77 -14.02 5.54
N MET A 90 4.60 -12.91 6.26
CA MET A 90 4.18 -11.64 5.67
C MET A 90 5.18 -11.15 4.61
N VAL A 91 4.66 -10.59 3.52
CA VAL A 91 5.48 -10.04 2.43
C VAL A 91 6.11 -8.73 2.88
N GLU A 92 7.42 -8.77 3.12
CA GLU A 92 8.22 -7.57 3.39
C GLU A 92 8.25 -6.68 2.14
N ALA A 93 7.95 -5.39 2.34
CA ALA A 93 7.74 -4.44 1.26
C ALA A 93 8.51 -3.14 1.43
N GLY A 94 9.27 -3.01 2.51
CA GLY A 94 10.10 -1.85 2.76
C GLY A 94 10.57 -1.78 4.21
N HIS A 95 10.99 -0.58 4.60
CA HIS A 95 11.50 -0.29 5.94
C HIS A 95 11.40 1.20 6.25
N GLU A 96 11.29 1.51 7.54
CA GLU A 96 11.55 2.84 8.09
C GLU A 96 13.03 3.22 7.93
N ALA A 97 13.36 4.50 8.10
CA ALA A 97 14.75 5.00 8.00
C ALA A 97 15.76 4.31 8.94
N ASN A 98 15.29 3.79 10.08
CA ASN A 98 16.11 3.04 11.04
C ASN A 98 16.22 1.54 10.72
N GLY A 99 15.71 1.10 9.57
CA GLY A 99 15.72 -0.30 9.13
C GLY A 99 14.56 -1.15 9.66
N THR A 100 13.63 -0.58 10.45
CA THR A 100 12.47 -1.35 10.94
C THR A 100 11.59 -1.76 9.76
N LYS A 101 11.31 -3.06 9.65
CA LYS A 101 10.61 -3.66 8.51
C LYS A 101 9.17 -3.16 8.38
N LEU A 102 8.73 -3.06 7.14
CA LEU A 102 7.35 -2.79 6.75
C LEU A 102 6.83 -3.87 5.82
N TYR A 103 5.54 -4.18 5.95
CA TYR A 103 4.87 -5.23 5.20
C TYR A 103 3.72 -4.66 4.36
N VAL A 104 3.31 -5.37 3.31
CA VAL A 104 2.13 -4.97 2.53
C VAL A 104 0.87 -5.18 3.36
N ALA A 105 0.04 -4.14 3.45
CA ALA A 105 -1.27 -4.22 4.06
C ALA A 105 -2.35 -3.65 3.13
N ARG A 106 -3.60 -4.03 3.40
CA ARG A 106 -4.77 -3.30 2.91
C ARG A 106 -5.86 -3.25 3.95
N ALA A 107 -6.67 -2.20 3.93
CA ALA A 107 -7.75 -2.05 4.89
C ALA A 107 -8.98 -1.40 4.25
N LYS A 108 -10.16 -1.77 4.74
CA LYS A 108 -11.38 -1.03 4.44
C LYS A 108 -11.32 0.31 5.15
N PHE A 109 -11.57 1.38 4.41
CA PHE A 109 -11.66 2.72 4.96
C PHE A 109 -12.60 3.54 4.10
N ASP A 110 -13.50 4.29 4.73
CA ASP A 110 -14.63 4.91 4.01
C ASP A 110 -15.32 3.87 3.09
N ASN A 111 -15.55 4.19 1.82
CA ASN A 111 -16.19 3.31 0.85
C ASN A 111 -15.18 2.54 -0.03
N GLY A 112 -13.92 2.43 0.39
CA GLY A 112 -12.84 1.82 -0.40
C GLY A 112 -12.09 0.70 0.33
N LEU A 113 -11.16 0.09 -0.41
CA LEU A 113 -10.20 -0.89 0.09
C LEU A 113 -8.80 -0.42 -0.30
N PHE A 114 -8.07 0.14 0.67
CA PHE A 114 -6.85 0.90 0.43
C PHE A 114 -5.62 0.07 0.74
N VAL A 115 -4.62 0.13 -0.14
CA VAL A 115 -3.30 -0.46 0.08
C VAL A 115 -2.42 0.48 0.89
N GLY A 116 -1.66 -0.07 1.81
CA GLY A 116 -0.72 0.66 2.66
C GLY A 116 0.33 -0.26 3.26
N LYS A 117 0.71 0.04 4.50
CA LYS A 117 1.80 -0.63 5.21
C LYS A 117 1.33 -1.20 6.55
N ALA A 118 1.96 -2.30 6.96
CA ALA A 118 1.84 -2.86 8.30
C ALA A 118 3.21 -2.95 8.98
N GLY A 119 3.21 -2.92 10.31
CA GLY A 119 4.41 -3.02 11.13
C GLY A 119 4.06 -3.08 12.62
N SER A 120 4.83 -3.85 13.39
CA SER A 120 4.62 -4.01 14.84
C SER A 120 4.89 -2.74 15.64
N HIS A 121 5.73 -1.85 15.09
CA HIS A 121 6.02 -0.52 15.64
C HIS A 121 4.94 0.52 15.32
N LEU A 122 4.04 0.26 14.36
CA LEU A 122 2.91 1.14 14.07
C LEU A 122 1.91 1.03 15.22
N SER A 123 1.34 2.16 15.66
CA SER A 123 0.49 2.24 16.84
C SER A 123 -0.67 1.23 16.80
N ARG A 124 -1.45 1.24 15.71
CA ARG A 124 -2.56 0.29 15.47
C ARG A 124 -2.21 -0.90 14.58
N GLY A 125 -0.96 -1.01 14.13
CA GLY A 125 -0.48 -2.13 13.31
C GLY A 125 -0.55 -1.92 11.80
N CYS A 126 -1.45 -1.06 11.30
CA CYS A 126 -1.55 -0.71 9.88
C CYS A 126 -1.73 0.79 9.65
N CYS A 127 -1.13 1.29 8.56
CA CYS A 127 -1.35 2.63 8.04
C CYS A 127 -1.76 2.58 6.56
N ILE A 128 -2.77 3.36 6.17
CA ILE A 128 -3.16 3.60 4.77
C ILE A 128 -3.14 5.09 4.42
N GLY A 129 -3.05 5.41 3.13
CA GLY A 129 -3.16 6.77 2.61
C GLY A 129 -4.54 7.05 2.00
N TYR A 130 -5.15 8.18 2.35
CA TYR A 130 -6.37 8.67 1.72
C TYR A 130 -6.50 10.19 1.85
N ASN A 131 -6.89 10.86 0.77
CA ASN A 131 -7.17 12.30 0.73
C ASN A 131 -6.07 13.16 1.41
N GLY A 132 -4.80 12.84 1.12
CA GLY A 132 -3.64 13.58 1.61
C GLY A 132 -3.20 13.25 3.05
N ARG A 133 -3.88 12.31 3.73
CA ARG A 133 -3.59 11.93 5.13
C ARG A 133 -3.21 10.46 5.24
N GLU A 134 -2.40 10.16 6.26
CA GLU A 134 -2.16 8.79 6.73
C GLU A 134 -3.14 8.46 7.85
N TYR A 135 -3.78 7.29 7.77
CA TYR A 135 -4.72 6.78 8.77
C TYR A 135 -4.22 5.49 9.37
N GLU A 136 -4.23 5.40 10.69
CA GLU A 136 -3.90 4.19 11.42
C GLU A 136 -5.16 3.35 11.70
N LEU A 137 -5.09 2.05 11.42
CA LEU A 137 -6.21 1.11 11.52
C LEU A 137 -5.76 -0.16 12.24
N ASP A 138 -6.66 -0.73 13.05
CA ASP A 138 -6.43 -1.98 13.80
C ASP A 138 -7.09 -3.20 13.18
N THR A 139 -7.91 -3.03 12.14
CA THR A 139 -8.56 -4.13 11.43
C THR A 139 -8.23 -4.01 9.97
N PHE A 140 -7.43 -4.96 9.47
CA PHE A 140 -6.83 -4.89 8.14
C PHE A 140 -6.46 -6.29 7.65
N GLN A 141 -5.90 -6.37 6.45
CA GLN A 141 -5.34 -7.58 5.87
C GLN A 141 -3.86 -7.37 5.58
N VAL A 142 -3.05 -8.39 5.79
CA VAL A 142 -1.65 -8.43 5.34
C VAL A 142 -1.50 -9.39 4.19
N LEU A 143 -0.58 -9.07 3.28
CA LEU A 143 -0.18 -9.98 2.21
C LEU A 143 0.82 -11.00 2.76
N VAL A 144 0.62 -12.28 2.46
CA VAL A 144 1.53 -13.36 2.86
C VAL A 144 2.05 -14.12 1.66
N HIS A 145 3.23 -14.74 1.81
CA HIS A 145 3.69 -15.79 0.91
C HIS A 145 2.85 -17.06 1.10
N ASP A 146 2.93 -17.98 0.13
CA ASP A 146 2.25 -19.26 0.25
C ASP A 146 2.73 -20.11 1.43
#